data_AF-A0A959Y0L5-F1
#
_entry.id   AF-A0A959Y0L5-F1
#
_cell.length_a   1.000
_cell.length_b   1.000
_cell.length_c   1.000
_cell.angle_alpha   90.00
_cell.angle_beta   90.00
_cell.angle_gamma   90.00
#
_symmetry.space_group_name_H-M   'P 1'
#
loop_
_entity.id
_entity.type
_entity.pdbx_description
1 polymer ?
#
loop_
_entity_poly.entity_id
_entity_poly.type
_entity_poly.pdbx_seq_one_letter_code
_entity_poly.pdbx_strand_id
1 'polypeptide(L)'
;MKIMKFGGTSVGRPERMQHIAAMVTKETEPAIIVLSALSGTTNALVEIGEHLSHGDKAAAKKNIDQLETHYHDFISQLVTKPEASEKAKAIVAEHFEFLNI
;
A
#
# COMPACT_ATOMS: atom_id res chain seq x y z
N MET A 1 18.90 -10.05 17.06
CA MET A 1 17.66 -9.35 16.67
C MET A 1 17.98 -8.51 15.47
N LYS A 2 17.31 -8.77 14.35
CA LYS A 2 17.58 -8.16 13.04
C LYS A 2 16.54 -7.09 12.73
N ILE A 3 16.94 -6.00 12.07
CA ILE A 3 16.02 -4.98 11.56
C ILE A 3 16.22 -4.89 10.05
N MET A 4 15.14 -5.07 9.29
CA MET A 4 15.17 -5.10 7.82
C MET A 4 14.23 -4.02 7.28
N LYS A 5 14.77 -3.08 6.51
CA LYS A 5 14.00 -2.00 5.90
C LYS A 5 13.88 -2.16 4.40
N PHE A 6 12.66 -2.06 3.87
CA PHE A 6 12.36 -2.12 2.44
C PHE A 6 11.77 -0.80 1.96
N GLY A 7 12.33 -0.24 0.89
CA GLY A 7 11.86 1.01 0.29
C GLY A 7 10.65 0.82 -0.62
N GLY A 8 10.05 1.93 -1.05
CA GLY A 8 8.83 1.90 -1.88
C GLY A 8 9.02 1.17 -3.21
N THR A 9 10.20 1.28 -3.83
CA THR A 9 10.53 0.52 -5.04
C THR A 9 10.60 -0.98 -4.75
N SER A 10 11.18 -1.38 -3.62
CA SER A 10 11.25 -2.78 -3.18
C SER A 10 9.86 -3.40 -3.00
N VAL A 11 8.89 -2.63 -2.50
CA VAL A 11 7.51 -3.13 -2.27
C VAL A 11 6.53 -2.81 -3.39
N GLY A 12 6.91 -2.00 -4.38
CA GLY A 12 5.99 -1.48 -5.41
C GLY A 12 5.54 -2.46 -6.49
N ARG A 13 5.79 -3.77 -6.33
CA ARG A 13 5.27 -4.83 -7.22
C ARG A 13 4.88 -6.05 -6.39
N PRO A 14 3.77 -6.74 -6.70
CA PRO A 14 3.34 -7.92 -5.96
C PRO A 14 4.42 -8.99 -5.85
N GLU A 15 5.14 -9.27 -6.94
CA GLU A 15 6.17 -10.31 -6.99
C GLU A 15 7.36 -9.97 -6.08
N ARG A 16 7.72 -8.69 -5.99
CA ARG A 16 8.80 -8.24 -5.11
C ARG A 16 8.39 -8.34 -3.64
N MET A 17 7.15 -8.03 -3.31
CA MET A 17 6.64 -8.18 -1.95
C MET A 17 6.56 -9.67 -1.55
N GLN A 18 6.17 -10.56 -2.46
CA GLN A 18 6.23 -12.01 -2.25
C GLN A 18 7.68 -12.49 -2.02
N HIS A 19 8.64 -11.97 -2.79
CA HIS A 19 10.05 -12.29 -2.60
C HIS A 19 10.57 -11.83 -1.22
N ILE A 20 10.19 -10.63 -0.78
CA ILE A 20 10.49 -10.12 0.56
C ILE A 20 9.89 -11.04 1.62
N ALA A 21 8.60 -11.41 1.50
CA ALA A 21 7.93 -12.31 2.43
C ALA A 21 8.64 -13.68 2.53
N ALA A 22 9.07 -14.24 1.38
CA ALA A 22 9.80 -15.51 1.35
C ALA A 22 11.23 -15.40 1.93
N MET A 23 11.85 -14.22 1.87
CA MET A 23 13.16 -13.95 2.47
C MET A 23 13.05 -13.82 3.99
N VAL A 24 12.12 -12.99 4.47
CA VAL A 24 11.98 -12.70 5.91
C VAL A 24 11.49 -13.91 6.71
N THR A 25 10.69 -14.79 6.10
CA THR A 25 10.20 -16.02 6.75
C THR A 25 11.28 -17.10 6.90
N LYS A 26 12.44 -16.96 6.25
CA LYS A 26 13.59 -17.86 6.39
C LYS A 26 14.58 -17.40 7.46
N GLU A 27 14.41 -16.21 8.04
CA GLU A 27 15.27 -15.70 9.09
C GLU A 27 15.12 -16.54 10.36
N THR A 28 16.24 -16.94 10.95
CA THR A 28 16.26 -17.81 12.15
C THR A 28 16.33 -17.03 13.45
N GLU A 29 16.73 -15.76 13.40
CA GLU A 29 16.69 -14.85 14.53
C GLU A 29 15.46 -13.93 14.47
N PRO A 30 14.97 -13.41 15.61
CA PRO A 30 13.88 -12.45 15.62
C PRO A 30 14.17 -11.22 14.74
N ALA A 31 13.24 -10.90 13.84
CA ALA A 31 13.37 -9.81 12.87
C ALA A 31 12.23 -8.79 12.99
N ILE A 32 12.56 -7.50 12.89
CA ILE A 32 11.62 -6.40 12.73
C ILE A 32 11.65 -5.93 11.27
N ILE A 33 10.49 -5.89 10.64
CA ILE A 33 10.34 -5.48 9.23
C ILE A 33 9.78 -4.06 9.17
N VAL A 34 10.51 -3.16 8.52
CA VAL A 34 10.11 -1.76 8.30
C VAL A 34 9.84 -1.55 6.82
N LEU A 35 8.61 -1.14 6.47
CA LEU A 35 8.21 -0.92 5.09
C LEU A 35 7.96 0.57 4.84
N SER A 36 8.45 1.08 3.71
CA SER A 36 7.92 2.32 3.13
C SER A 36 6.56 2.05 2.46
N ALA A 37 5.81 3.11 2.15
CA ALA A 37 4.61 3.01 1.34
C ALA A 37 4.89 2.39 -0.05
N LEU A 38 3.86 1.86 -0.71
CA LEU A 38 3.96 1.40 -2.10
C LEU A 38 4.49 2.54 -2.99
N SER A 39 5.23 2.15 -4.03
CA SER A 39 5.82 3.12 -4.97
C SER A 39 4.74 4.02 -5.56
N GLY A 40 4.88 5.33 -5.38
CA GLY A 40 3.92 6.33 -5.87
C GLY A 40 2.87 6.75 -4.85
N THR A 41 2.57 5.96 -3.81
CA THR A 41 1.54 6.31 -2.82
C THR A 41 1.82 7.64 -2.13
N THR A 42 3.04 7.88 -1.65
CA THR A 42 3.38 9.14 -0.96
C THR A 42 3.18 10.35 -1.88
N ASN A 43 3.54 10.22 -3.17
CA ASN A 43 3.36 11.32 -4.13
C ASN A 43 1.87 11.58 -4.38
N ALA A 44 1.07 10.52 -4.56
CA ALA A 44 -0.38 10.64 -4.73
C ALA A 44 -1.04 11.33 -3.52
N LEU A 45 -0.62 10.98 -2.29
CA LEU A 45 -1.13 11.62 -1.08
C LEU A 45 -0.76 13.11 -0.98
N VAL A 46 0.46 13.48 -1.40
CA VAL A 46 0.88 14.89 -1.48
C VAL A 46 0.01 15.64 -2.49
N GLU A 47 -0.18 15.09 -3.69
CA GLU A 47 -1.00 15.69 -4.75
C GLU A 47 -2.47 15.85 -4.34
N ILE A 48 -3.04 14.85 -3.66
CA ILE A 48 -4.39 14.95 -3.07
C ILE A 48 -4.46 16.11 -2.06
N GLY A 49 -3.47 16.23 -1.18
CA GLY A 49 -3.38 17.33 -0.22
C GLY A 49 -3.25 18.70 -0.90
N GLU A 50 -2.47 18.79 -1.97
CA GLU A 50 -2.33 20.00 -2.78
C GLU A 50 -3.66 20.38 -3.42
N HIS A 51 -4.38 19.47 -4.07
CA HIS A 51 -5.70 19.74 -4.64
C HIS A 51 -6.69 20.25 -3.59
N LEU A 52 -6.72 19.60 -2.42
CA LEU A 52 -7.55 20.02 -1.30
C LEU A 52 -7.22 21.42 -0.81
N SER A 53 -5.93 21.75 -0.70
CA SER A 53 -5.48 23.08 -0.25
C SER A 53 -5.88 24.21 -1.22
N HIS A 54 -6.01 23.90 -2.52
CA HIS A 54 -6.48 24.83 -3.54
C HIS A 54 -8.02 24.83 -3.72
N GLY A 55 -8.75 24.03 -2.95
CA GLY A 55 -10.20 23.90 -3.05
C GLY A 55 -10.70 23.02 -4.20
N ASP A 56 -9.80 22.36 -4.94
CA ASP A 56 -10.14 21.47 -6.05
C ASP A 56 -10.51 20.07 -5.54
N LYS A 57 -11.70 19.98 -4.94
CA LYS A 57 -12.21 18.70 -4.41
C LYS A 57 -12.43 17.65 -5.49
N ALA A 58 -12.73 18.06 -6.72
CA ALA A 58 -12.97 17.14 -7.83
C ALA A 58 -11.68 16.41 -8.24
N ALA A 59 -10.58 17.15 -8.37
CA ALA A 59 -9.27 16.54 -8.65
C ALA A 59 -8.78 15.68 -7.49
N ALA A 60 -8.95 16.13 -6.25
CA ALA A 60 -8.61 15.35 -5.07
C ALA A 60 -9.38 14.01 -5.03
N LYS A 61 -10.70 14.04 -5.23
CA LYS A 61 -11.54 12.83 -5.27
C LYS A 61 -11.12 11.86 -6.37
N LYS A 62 -10.82 12.39 -7.57
CA LYS A 62 -10.32 11.58 -8.68
C LYS A 62 -9.01 10.87 -8.34
N ASN A 63 -8.07 11.56 -7.70
CA ASN A 63 -6.79 10.97 -7.31
C ASN A 63 -6.94 9.93 -6.19
N ILE A 64 -7.88 10.15 -5.26
CA ILE A 64 -8.26 9.15 -4.23
C ILE A 64 -8.79 7.88 -4.90
N ASP A 65 -9.73 8.00 -5.84
CA ASP A 65 -10.35 6.87 -6.55
C ASP A 65 -9.32 6.07 -7.37
N GLN A 66 -8.38 6.78 -8.01
CA GLN A 66 -7.27 6.16 -8.72
C GLN A 66 -6.34 5.40 -7.79
N LEU A 67 -6.03 5.99 -6.63
CA LEU A 67 -5.19 5.34 -5.62
C LEU A 67 -5.89 4.09 -5.05
N GLU A 68 -7.19 4.17 -4.75
CA GLU A 68 -7.98 3.02 -4.25
C GLU A 68 -8.01 1.88 -5.27
N THR A 69 -8.28 2.19 -6.54
CA THR A 69 -8.25 1.22 -7.64
C THR A 69 -6.88 0.54 -7.73
N HIS A 70 -5.79 1.32 -7.64
CA HIS A 70 -4.44 0.78 -7.64
C HIS A 70 -4.21 -0.24 -6.51
N TYR A 71 -4.69 0.05 -5.30
CA TYR A 71 -4.57 -0.88 -4.17
C TYR A 71 -5.41 -2.16 -4.38
N HIS A 72 -6.62 -2.05 -4.92
CA HIS A 72 -7.43 -3.23 -5.25
C HIS A 72 -6.74 -4.14 -6.27
N ASP A 73 -6.22 -3.57 -7.35
CA ASP A 73 -5.45 -4.31 -8.36
C ASP A 73 -4.21 -4.97 -7.75
N PHE A 74 -3.51 -4.26 -6.86
CA PHE A 74 -2.34 -4.78 -6.18
C PHE A 74 -2.68 -5.96 -5.26
N ILE A 75 -3.76 -5.87 -4.47
CA ILE A 75 -4.20 -6.94 -3.57
C ILE A 75 -4.56 -8.20 -4.36
N SER A 76 -5.26 -8.06 -5.48
CA SER A 76 -5.70 -9.20 -6.29
C SER A 76 -4.52 -10.05 -6.80
N GLN A 77 -3.38 -9.40 -7.07
CA GLN A 77 -2.15 -10.05 -7.53
C GLN A 77 -1.27 -10.54 -6.37
N LEU A 78 -1.29 -9.82 -5.24
CA LEU A 78 -0.45 -10.13 -4.08
C LEU A 78 -0.99 -11.31 -3.27
N VAL A 79 -2.30 -11.30 -2.97
CA VAL A 79 -2.93 -12.18 -1.97
C VAL A 79 -3.88 -13.16 -2.64
N THR A 80 -3.42 -14.40 -2.82
CA THR A 80 -4.15 -15.44 -3.57
C THR A 80 -5.14 -16.25 -2.75
N LYS A 81 -5.02 -16.27 -1.41
CA LYS A 81 -5.95 -16.99 -0.54
C LYS A 81 -7.23 -16.17 -0.34
N PRO A 82 -8.43 -16.71 -0.62
CA PRO A 82 -9.68 -15.95 -0.53
C PRO A 82 -9.89 -15.26 0.82
N GLU A 83 -9.73 -15.98 1.93
CA GLU A 83 -9.90 -15.41 3.28
C GLU A 83 -8.91 -14.29 3.60
N ALA A 84 -7.67 -14.39 3.11
CA ALA A 84 -6.65 -13.36 3.31
C ALA A 84 -6.88 -12.16 2.39
N SER A 85 -7.39 -12.39 1.18
CA SER A 85 -7.74 -11.34 0.21
C SER A 85 -8.84 -10.45 0.75
N GLU A 86 -9.90 -11.04 1.31
CA GLU A 86 -11.00 -10.28 1.94
C GLU A 86 -10.51 -9.45 3.14
N LYS A 87 -9.63 -10.02 3.99
CA LYS A 87 -9.00 -9.25 5.07
C LYS A 87 -8.16 -8.08 4.55
N ALA A 88 -7.37 -8.29 3.49
CA ALA A 88 -6.54 -7.25 2.90
C ALA A 88 -7.40 -6.12 2.31
N LYS A 89 -8.49 -6.47 1.61
CA LYS A 89 -9.46 -5.50 1.08
C LYS A 89 -10.12 -4.71 2.20
N ALA A 90 -10.52 -5.37 3.30
CA ALA A 90 -11.14 -4.71 4.43
C ALA A 90 -10.21 -3.68 5.10
N ILE A 91 -8.94 -4.03 5.33
CA ILE A 91 -7.94 -3.11 5.90
C ILE A 91 -7.74 -1.89 4.98
N VAL A 92 -7.65 -2.12 3.68
CA VAL A 92 -7.50 -1.01 2.73
C VAL A 92 -8.75 -0.13 2.72
N ALA A 93 -9.94 -0.72 2.64
CA ALA A 93 -11.20 0.02 2.67
C ALA A 93 -11.32 0.91 3.93
N GLU A 94 -11.03 0.36 5.12
CA GLU A 94 -11.00 1.11 6.38
C GLU A 94 -10.07 2.33 6.30
N HIS A 95 -8.89 2.19 5.70
CA HIS A 95 -7.96 3.31 5.54
C HIS A 95 -8.43 4.36 4.52
N PHE A 96 -9.13 3.93 3.45
CA PHE A 96 -9.71 4.86 2.48
C PHE A 96 -10.93 5.62 3.01
N GLU A 97 -11.63 5.11 4.05
CA GLU A 97 -12.68 5.87 4.73
C GLU A 97 -12.18 7.22 5.27
N PHE A 98 -10.92 7.30 5.72
CA PHE A 98 -10.31 8.55 6.18
C PHE A 98 -9.97 9.53 5.05
N LEU A 99 -9.96 9.07 3.80
CA LEU A 99 -9.65 9.88 2.62
C LEU A 99 -10.91 10.34 1.88
N ASN A 100 -12.10 9.80 2.22
CA ASN A 100 -13.35 10.18 1.57
C ASN A 100 -13.73 11.64 1.90
N ILE A 101 -13.96 12.43 0.84
CA ILE A 101 -14.20 13.88 0.86
C ILE A 101 -15.35 14.30 -0.04
#